data_AF-A0A428RW57-F1
#
_entry.id   AF-A0A428RW57-F1
#
_cell.length_a   1.000
_cell.length_b   1.000
_cell.length_c   1.000
_cell.angle_alpha   90.00
_cell.angle_beta   90.00
_cell.angle_gamma   90.00
#
_symmetry.space_group_name_H-M   'P 1'
#
loop_
_entity.id
_entity.type
_entity.pdbx_description
1 polymer ?
#
loop_
_entity_poly.entity_id
_entity_poly.type
_entity_poly.pdbx_seq_one_letter_code
_entity_poly.pdbx_strand_id
1 'polypeptide(L)'
;MFVGSLSSITFRKSTKTSNADVHSLVSSSLSSKSTGSFQWAACQLDSLSHCRTIRGIKKSLETLPQGLSETYAKLLVQCSPTDVVLVRKIMTWLAFSSVPLTLHQLWEALAIEKGQKVIDGENRLRSPQDILLLGSSLLSASSDGHVALSHLSVRDYLVSSEIRNNPATAPYALDPSMSHKELAQDCLTYLLLSNLSAGPSDTEEEHLSRLEQFPLLQYATKYWFYHARKAAADDELRSLTMNLFAPDARDNFMSWVQVLNADSPFKWNVFPRHATPIYYAASLGLDEAVESLLALTWGEEINAPGSRFGGTPIHAAAIRGHVTIIKKLIAAGADPGKADFNKVTPLHSAASRRRMETIRVLLEHGAPREAKDGMDGKTPADWARLSGHEDVAKMIETFSEKAARDKEYEGGSRRGASPPETFSDSIPHTIDVWQPGVCFFPDFYEKRSGLDCSRIVGITVGEESCTFDNDFTSEEQDGGSAQ
;
A
#
# COMPACT_ATOMS: atom_id res chain seq x y z
N MET A 1 -2.30 -25.09 1.18
CA MET A 1 -1.60 -26.01 0.27
C MET A 1 -1.97 -25.63 -1.16
N PHE A 2 -1.11 -24.86 -1.84
CA PHE A 2 -1.18 -24.72 -3.29
C PHE A 2 0.08 -25.37 -3.85
N VAL A 3 -0.14 -26.39 -4.66
CA VAL A 3 0.89 -27.17 -5.34
C VAL A 3 1.68 -26.24 -6.26
N GLY A 4 3.00 -26.26 -6.16
CA GLY A 4 3.90 -25.48 -7.01
C GLY A 4 3.62 -25.73 -8.49
N SER A 5 3.38 -24.65 -9.23
CA SER A 5 3.16 -24.72 -10.68
C SER A 5 4.49 -24.95 -11.38
N LEU A 6 4.65 -26.13 -11.97
CA LEU A 6 5.69 -26.42 -12.96
C LEU A 6 5.47 -25.49 -14.16
N SER A 7 6.33 -24.48 -14.29
CA SER A 7 6.26 -23.50 -15.37
C SER A 7 7.24 -23.92 -16.47
N SER A 8 6.78 -24.14 -17.71
CA SER A 8 7.66 -24.31 -18.88
C SER A 8 7.73 -23.00 -19.68
N ILE A 9 8.93 -22.58 -20.09
CA ILE A 9 9.10 -21.39 -20.93
C ILE A 9 9.17 -21.86 -22.39
N THR A 10 8.25 -21.38 -23.23
CA THR A 10 8.19 -21.75 -24.65
C THR A 10 8.62 -20.58 -25.53
N PHE A 11 9.75 -20.71 -26.23
CA PHE A 11 10.21 -19.70 -27.19
C PHE A 11 9.56 -19.94 -28.56
N ARG A 12 8.57 -19.11 -28.94
CA ARG A 12 7.89 -19.17 -30.24
C ARG A 12 8.32 -18.02 -31.15
N LYS A 13 9.54 -18.08 -31.69
CA LYS A 13 9.82 -17.41 -32.98
C LYS A 13 9.84 -18.47 -34.06
N SER A 14 8.88 -18.39 -35.00
CA SER A 14 8.89 -19.18 -36.23
C SER A 14 10.07 -18.72 -37.08
N THR A 15 11.26 -19.24 -36.79
CA THR A 15 12.37 -19.22 -37.75
C THR A 15 12.06 -20.31 -38.75
N LYS A 16 11.46 -19.95 -39.89
CA LYS A 16 11.38 -20.81 -41.09
C LYS A 16 12.76 -21.30 -41.56
N THR A 17 13.85 -20.82 -40.98
CA THR A 17 15.17 -21.45 -41.02
C THR A 17 15.41 -22.22 -39.73
N SER A 18 14.98 -23.49 -39.73
CA SER A 18 15.44 -24.51 -38.79
C SER A 18 16.96 -24.56 -38.82
N ASN A 19 17.60 -24.17 -37.73
CA ASN A 19 19.03 -24.35 -37.54
C ASN A 19 19.20 -24.94 -36.15
N ALA A 20 19.08 -26.27 -36.04
CA ALA A 20 19.15 -27.03 -34.79
C ALA A 20 20.35 -26.62 -33.91
N ASP A 21 21.46 -26.24 -34.55
CA ASP A 21 22.66 -25.72 -33.89
C ASP A 21 22.41 -24.47 -33.04
N VAL A 22 21.52 -23.57 -33.46
CA VAL A 22 21.21 -22.34 -32.71
C VAL A 22 20.30 -22.65 -31.51
N HIS A 23 19.35 -23.58 -31.68
CA HIS A 23 18.45 -24.03 -30.61
C HIS A 23 19.24 -24.73 -29.49
N SER A 24 20.11 -25.68 -29.85
CA SER A 24 21.02 -26.36 -28.92
C SER A 24 21.98 -25.40 -28.22
N LEU A 25 22.52 -24.41 -28.93
CA LEU A 25 23.41 -23.40 -28.35
C LEU A 25 22.69 -22.51 -27.33
N VAL A 26 21.46 -22.08 -27.61
CA VAL A 26 20.64 -21.29 -26.68
C VAL A 26 20.31 -22.11 -25.43
N SER A 27 19.84 -23.35 -25.61
CA SER A 27 19.48 -24.23 -24.50
C SER A 27 20.69 -24.52 -23.60
N SER A 28 21.84 -24.92 -24.16
CA SER A 28 23.06 -25.21 -23.37
C SER A 28 23.61 -23.99 -22.63
N SER A 29 23.61 -22.82 -23.28
CA SER A 29 24.12 -21.57 -22.69
C SER A 29 23.23 -21.06 -21.55
N LEU A 30 21.90 -21.13 -21.71
CA LEU A 30 20.97 -20.70 -20.66
C LEU A 30 20.95 -21.70 -19.50
N SER A 31 21.03 -22.99 -19.79
CA SER A 31 21.01 -24.04 -18.76
C SER A 31 22.23 -23.96 -17.85
N SER A 32 23.42 -23.82 -18.43
CA SER A 32 24.68 -23.72 -17.66
C SER A 32 24.77 -22.46 -16.80
N LYS A 33 24.14 -21.35 -17.21
CA LYS A 33 24.25 -20.04 -16.53
C LYS A 33 23.04 -19.66 -15.68
N SER A 34 21.90 -20.33 -15.83
CA SER A 34 20.68 -19.94 -15.10
C SER A 34 20.76 -20.13 -13.59
N THR A 35 21.68 -20.98 -13.09
CA THR A 35 21.83 -21.35 -11.66
C THR A 35 20.47 -21.60 -10.95
N GLY A 36 19.49 -22.16 -11.66
CA GLY A 36 18.14 -22.42 -11.15
C GLY A 36 17.18 -21.22 -11.09
N SER A 37 17.59 -20.03 -11.54
CA SER A 37 16.77 -18.81 -11.58
C SER A 37 15.87 -18.77 -12.82
N PHE A 38 14.58 -19.09 -12.63
CA PHE A 38 13.56 -19.06 -13.69
C PHE A 38 13.41 -17.67 -14.32
N GLN A 39 13.41 -16.61 -13.51
CA GLN A 39 13.23 -15.25 -14.00
C GLN A 39 14.42 -14.78 -14.84
N TRP A 40 15.64 -15.20 -14.52
CA TRP A 40 16.82 -14.88 -15.32
C TRP A 40 16.68 -15.47 -16.73
N ALA A 41 16.34 -16.76 -16.83
CA ALA A 41 16.17 -17.43 -18.10
C ALA A 41 15.04 -16.82 -18.94
N ALA A 42 13.92 -16.44 -18.30
CA ALA A 42 12.81 -15.75 -18.97
C ALA A 42 13.24 -14.40 -19.58
N CYS A 43 13.94 -13.55 -18.82
CA CYS A 43 14.44 -12.27 -19.33
C CYS A 43 15.46 -12.44 -20.47
N GLN A 44 16.32 -13.47 -20.40
CA GLN A 44 17.27 -13.75 -21.47
C GLN A 44 16.57 -14.23 -22.74
N LEU A 45 15.58 -15.12 -22.61
CA LEU A 45 14.79 -15.60 -23.74
C LEU A 45 14.02 -14.47 -24.41
N ASP A 46 13.45 -13.55 -23.65
CA ASP A 46 12.80 -12.37 -24.22
C ASP A 46 13.80 -11.44 -24.93
N SER A 47 14.97 -11.21 -24.35
CA SER A 47 16.05 -10.44 -24.99
C SER A 47 16.52 -11.07 -26.31
N LEU A 48 16.68 -12.39 -26.33
CA LEU A 48 17.02 -13.15 -27.55
C LEU A 48 15.88 -13.12 -28.57
N SER A 49 14.63 -13.06 -28.11
CA SER A 49 13.45 -12.93 -28.98
C SER A 49 13.50 -11.65 -29.80
N HIS A 50 14.16 -10.59 -29.32
CA HIS A 50 14.30 -9.33 -30.06
C HIS A 50 15.43 -9.34 -31.10
N CYS A 51 16.32 -10.34 -31.07
CA CYS A 51 17.38 -10.48 -32.08
C CYS A 51 16.80 -10.79 -33.46
N ARG A 52 17.26 -10.03 -34.49
CA ARG A 52 16.82 -10.20 -35.89
C ARG A 52 17.73 -11.10 -36.72
N THR A 53 18.93 -11.43 -36.23
CA THR A 53 19.92 -12.24 -36.95
C THR A 53 20.56 -13.28 -36.05
N ILE A 54 21.00 -14.41 -36.62
CA ILE A 54 21.73 -15.47 -35.90
C ILE A 54 23.02 -14.94 -35.29
N ARG A 55 23.72 -14.02 -35.98
CA ARG A 55 24.91 -13.35 -35.44
C ARG A 55 24.58 -12.52 -34.20
N GLY A 56 23.42 -11.84 -34.19
CA GLY A 56 22.94 -11.10 -33.03
C GLY A 56 22.59 -12.00 -31.84
N ILE A 57 22.03 -13.18 -32.10
CA ILE A 57 21.77 -14.20 -31.07
C ILE A 57 23.09 -14.68 -30.46
N LYS A 58 24.07 -15.09 -31.29
CA LYS A 58 25.39 -15.55 -30.81
C LYS A 58 26.10 -14.49 -29.97
N LYS A 59 26.11 -13.24 -30.45
CA LYS A 59 26.71 -12.10 -29.71
C LYS A 59 26.01 -11.86 -28.37
N SER A 60 24.69 -11.97 -28.31
CA SER A 60 23.94 -11.81 -27.05
C SER A 60 24.21 -12.94 -26.06
N LEU A 61 24.39 -14.18 -26.55
CA LEU A 61 24.78 -15.33 -25.74
C LEU A 61 26.20 -15.20 -25.14
N GLU A 62 27.12 -14.55 -25.86
CA GLU A 62 28.47 -14.25 -25.36
C GLU A 62 28.44 -13.22 -24.21
N THR A 63 27.53 -12.24 -24.26
CA THR A 63 27.42 -11.15 -23.27
C THR A 63 26.35 -11.36 -22.20
N LEU A 64 25.97 -12.61 -21.92
CA LEU A 64 24.92 -12.93 -20.93
C LEU A 64 25.28 -12.40 -19.53
N PRO A 65 24.34 -11.73 -18.83
CA PRO A 65 24.54 -11.28 -17.46
C PRO A 65 24.74 -12.45 -16.49
N GLN A 66 25.58 -12.27 -15.48
CA GLN A 66 25.90 -13.30 -14.48
C GLN A 66 24.78 -13.54 -13.46
N GLY A 67 23.83 -12.61 -13.33
CA GLY A 67 22.73 -12.73 -12.38
C GLY A 67 21.54 -11.81 -12.70
N LEU A 68 20.52 -11.85 -11.84
CA LEU A 68 19.29 -11.05 -11.99
C LEU A 68 19.57 -9.55 -11.93
N SER A 69 20.40 -9.09 -11.00
CA SER A 69 20.78 -7.67 -10.89
C SER A 69 21.40 -7.12 -12.18
N GLU A 70 22.36 -7.83 -12.78
CA GLU A 70 22.97 -7.41 -14.04
C GLU A 70 21.97 -7.51 -15.21
N THR A 71 21.02 -8.44 -15.16
CA THR A 71 19.92 -8.53 -16.13
C THR A 71 19.04 -7.30 -16.08
N TYR A 72 18.58 -6.91 -14.88
CA TYR A 72 17.77 -5.72 -14.69
C TYR A 72 18.53 -4.45 -15.04
N ALA A 73 19.81 -4.36 -14.68
CA ALA A 73 20.69 -3.26 -15.07
C ALA A 73 20.75 -3.10 -16.60
N LYS A 74 20.97 -4.20 -17.33
CA LYS A 74 21.01 -4.18 -18.80
C LYS A 74 19.68 -3.73 -19.40
N LEU A 75 18.55 -4.18 -18.87
CA LEU A 75 17.23 -3.78 -19.35
C LEU A 75 16.95 -2.29 -19.10
N LEU A 76 17.31 -1.76 -17.93
CA LEU A 76 17.14 -0.33 -17.61
C LEU A 76 18.03 0.58 -18.47
N VAL A 77 19.28 0.18 -18.72
CA VAL A 77 20.23 0.97 -19.53
C VAL A 77 19.89 0.98 -21.03
N GLN A 78 19.06 0.05 -21.50
CA GLN A 78 18.56 0.05 -22.89
C GLN A 78 17.53 1.16 -23.15
N CYS A 79 16.94 1.74 -22.11
CA CYS A 79 16.00 2.85 -22.25
C CYS A 79 16.70 4.11 -22.78
N SER A 80 15.99 4.91 -23.57
CA SER A 80 16.49 6.22 -24.03
C SER A 80 16.76 7.14 -22.83
N PRO A 81 17.82 7.97 -22.85
CA PRO A 81 18.07 8.96 -21.80
C PRO A 81 16.91 9.93 -21.57
N THR A 82 16.10 10.19 -22.60
CA THR A 82 14.88 11.01 -22.50
C THR A 82 13.79 10.38 -21.65
N ASP A 83 13.78 9.06 -21.57
CA ASP A 83 12.67 8.29 -20.98
C ASP A 83 12.97 7.91 -19.52
N VAL A 84 14.18 8.16 -19.03
CA VAL A 84 14.64 7.81 -17.67
C VAL A 84 13.67 8.28 -16.60
N VAL A 85 13.23 9.54 -16.67
CA VAL A 85 12.29 10.12 -15.68
C VAL A 85 10.96 9.39 -15.71
N LEU A 86 10.44 9.10 -16.91
CA LEU A 86 9.14 8.45 -17.08
C LEU A 86 9.20 6.98 -16.66
N VAL A 87 10.25 6.25 -17.04
CA VAL A 87 10.48 4.86 -16.62
C VAL A 87 10.65 4.79 -15.10
N ARG A 88 11.40 5.72 -14.48
CA ARG A 88 11.50 5.80 -13.01
C ARG A 88 10.11 6.00 -12.38
N LYS A 89 9.28 6.89 -12.93
CA LYS A 89 7.91 7.12 -12.44
C LYS A 89 7.03 5.88 -12.61
N ILE A 90 7.11 5.17 -13.74
CA ILE A 90 6.44 3.87 -13.98
C ILE A 90 6.84 2.86 -12.89
N MET A 91 8.15 2.68 -12.67
CA MET A 91 8.66 1.74 -11.68
C MET A 91 8.24 2.13 -10.26
N THR A 92 8.23 3.42 -9.94
CA THR A 92 7.79 3.95 -8.65
C THR A 92 6.33 3.59 -8.36
N TRP A 93 5.43 3.87 -9.30
CA TRP A 93 4.03 3.51 -9.16
C TRP A 93 3.83 2.00 -9.06
N LEU A 94 4.46 1.19 -9.92
CA LEU A 94 4.27 -0.27 -9.90
C LEU A 94 4.90 -0.95 -8.67
N ALA A 95 5.97 -0.41 -8.12
CA ALA A 95 6.66 -0.94 -6.94
C ALA A 95 5.96 -0.59 -5.61
N PHE A 96 5.32 0.58 -5.53
CA PHE A 96 4.80 1.12 -4.26
C PHE A 96 3.29 1.31 -4.21
N SER A 97 2.56 1.01 -5.29
CA SER A 97 1.09 1.03 -5.23
C SER A 97 0.56 -0.03 -4.27
N SER A 98 -0.45 0.34 -3.47
CA SER A 98 -1.04 -0.54 -2.47
C SER A 98 -1.86 -1.69 -3.08
N VAL A 99 -2.36 -1.48 -4.30
CA VAL A 99 -3.10 -2.45 -5.10
C VAL A 99 -2.59 -2.45 -6.54
N PRO A 100 -2.77 -3.55 -7.29
CA PRO A 100 -2.46 -3.57 -8.71
C PRO A 100 -3.20 -2.47 -9.45
N LEU A 101 -2.50 -1.77 -10.33
CA LEU A 101 -3.07 -0.73 -11.17
C LEU A 101 -3.50 -1.31 -12.50
N THR A 102 -4.58 -0.79 -13.07
CA THR A 102 -4.86 -1.00 -14.49
C THR A 102 -3.88 -0.19 -15.34
N LEU A 103 -3.69 -0.62 -16.59
CA LEU A 103 -2.86 0.12 -17.55
C LEU A 103 -3.33 1.58 -17.72
N HIS A 104 -4.65 1.81 -17.69
CA HIS A 104 -5.24 3.14 -17.80
C HIS A 104 -5.03 4.01 -16.56
N GLN A 105 -5.12 3.42 -15.35
CA GLN A 105 -4.80 4.11 -14.10
C GLN A 105 -3.36 4.59 -14.07
N LEU A 106 -2.42 3.69 -14.42
CA LEU A 106 -1.02 4.05 -14.47
C LEU A 106 -0.76 5.11 -15.55
N TRP A 107 -1.34 4.96 -16.73
CA TRP A 107 -1.24 5.94 -17.81
C TRP A 107 -1.67 7.35 -17.40
N GLU A 108 -2.75 7.44 -16.64
CA GLU A 108 -3.21 8.71 -16.10
C GLU A 108 -2.30 9.25 -14.99
N ALA A 109 -1.84 8.39 -14.08
CA ALA A 109 -0.91 8.78 -13.02
C ALA A 109 0.39 9.39 -13.55
N LEU A 110 0.90 8.85 -14.67
CA LEU A 110 2.11 9.36 -15.30
C LEU A 110 1.95 10.79 -15.83
N ALA A 111 0.74 11.19 -16.24
CA ALA A 111 0.41 12.51 -16.77
C ALA A 111 0.21 13.59 -15.70
N ILE A 112 0.28 13.23 -14.40
CA ILE A 112 0.15 14.18 -13.31
C ILE A 112 1.44 15.01 -13.20
N GLU A 113 1.28 16.33 -13.25
CA GLU A 113 2.34 17.29 -13.01
C GLU A 113 2.05 18.11 -11.75
N LYS A 114 3.04 18.20 -10.85
CA LYS A 114 2.89 18.91 -9.58
C LYS A 114 2.65 20.40 -9.84
N GLY A 115 1.73 20.97 -9.07
CA GLY A 115 1.34 22.39 -9.18
C GLY A 115 0.36 22.70 -10.32
N GLN A 116 0.07 21.75 -11.21
CA GLN A 116 -0.96 21.92 -12.24
C GLN A 116 -2.36 21.57 -11.70
N LYS A 117 -3.37 22.27 -12.20
CA LYS A 117 -4.79 22.02 -11.87
C LYS A 117 -5.54 21.23 -12.94
N VAL A 118 -4.89 20.91 -14.05
CA VAL A 118 -5.44 20.14 -15.17
C VAL A 118 -4.41 19.09 -15.57
N ILE A 119 -4.86 17.93 -16.06
CA ILE A 119 -3.96 16.92 -16.62
C ILE A 119 -3.38 17.48 -17.92
N ASP A 120 -2.06 17.54 -18.00
CA ASP A 120 -1.37 17.98 -19.21
C ASP A 120 -1.57 16.94 -20.32
N GLY A 121 -2.39 17.29 -21.32
CA GLY A 121 -2.64 16.44 -22.48
C GLY A 121 -1.47 16.39 -23.47
N GLU A 122 -0.57 17.37 -23.45
CA GLU A 122 0.58 17.46 -24.36
C GLU A 122 1.75 16.60 -23.86
N ASN A 123 1.97 16.55 -22.54
CA ASN A 123 3.01 15.71 -21.92
C ASN A 123 2.54 14.28 -21.60
N ARG A 124 1.28 13.95 -21.86
CA ARG A 124 0.73 12.59 -21.67
C ARG A 124 1.23 11.63 -22.74
N LEU A 125 1.50 10.38 -22.35
CA LEU A 125 1.78 9.29 -23.28
C LEU A 125 0.65 9.15 -24.30
N ARG A 126 0.97 8.92 -25.58
CA ARG A 126 -0.02 8.79 -26.65
C ARG A 126 -0.95 7.60 -26.46
N SER A 127 -0.41 6.49 -25.96
CA SER A 127 -1.17 5.29 -25.68
C SER A 127 -0.79 4.69 -24.32
N PRO A 128 -1.75 4.13 -23.56
CA PRO A 128 -1.43 3.32 -22.39
C PRO A 128 -0.46 2.17 -22.71
N GLN A 129 -0.50 1.60 -23.91
CA GLN A 129 0.42 0.52 -24.31
C GLN A 129 1.89 0.94 -24.38
N ASP A 130 2.18 2.23 -24.51
CA ASP A 130 3.55 2.75 -24.51
C ASP A 130 4.26 2.47 -23.17
N ILE A 131 3.52 2.30 -22.07
CA ILE A 131 4.06 1.90 -20.77
C ILE A 131 4.73 0.52 -20.85
N LEU A 132 4.11 -0.43 -21.54
CA LEU A 132 4.66 -1.79 -21.68
C LEU A 132 5.88 -1.80 -22.58
N LEU A 133 5.93 -0.92 -23.59
CA LEU A 133 7.11 -0.74 -24.43
C LEU A 133 8.28 -0.14 -23.65
N LEU A 134 8.01 0.89 -22.83
CA LEU A 134 9.02 1.55 -21.99
C LEU A 134 9.55 0.64 -20.88
N GLY A 135 8.67 -0.16 -20.28
CA GLY A 135 9.04 -1.08 -19.21
C GLY A 135 9.58 -2.43 -19.69
N SER A 136 9.38 -2.79 -20.95
CA SER A 136 9.87 -4.03 -21.58
C SER A 136 9.63 -5.29 -20.71
N SER A 137 10.63 -6.17 -20.59
CA SER A 137 10.58 -7.42 -19.82
C SER A 137 10.50 -7.22 -18.30
N LEU A 138 10.65 -5.97 -17.80
CA LEU A 138 10.51 -5.67 -16.39
C LEU A 138 9.05 -5.59 -15.95
N LEU A 139 8.11 -5.50 -16.90
CA LEU A 139 6.68 -5.41 -16.62
C LEU A 139 5.94 -6.66 -17.10
N SER A 140 4.81 -6.91 -16.47
CA SER A 140 3.83 -7.90 -16.91
C SER A 140 2.46 -7.23 -17.00
N ALA A 141 1.69 -7.60 -18.02
CA ALA A 141 0.30 -7.24 -18.15
C ALA A 141 -0.55 -8.51 -18.01
N SER A 142 -1.56 -8.44 -17.15
CA SER A 142 -2.54 -9.51 -16.97
C SER A 142 -3.67 -9.39 -17.98
N SER A 143 -4.37 -10.50 -18.24
CA SER A 143 -5.49 -10.56 -19.20
C SER A 143 -6.67 -9.67 -18.82
N ASP A 144 -6.78 -9.31 -17.54
CA ASP A 144 -7.77 -8.40 -16.98
C ASP A 144 -7.36 -6.92 -17.04
N GLY A 145 -6.21 -6.60 -17.68
CA GLY A 145 -5.76 -5.23 -17.92
C GLY A 145 -4.93 -4.61 -16.79
N HIS A 146 -4.60 -5.38 -15.74
CA HIS A 146 -3.68 -4.95 -14.68
C HIS A 146 -2.22 -5.03 -15.13
N VAL A 147 -1.41 -4.12 -14.61
CA VAL A 147 0.03 -4.06 -14.86
C VAL A 147 0.76 -4.19 -13.53
N ALA A 148 1.84 -4.96 -13.55
CA ALA A 148 2.71 -5.15 -12.40
C ALA A 148 4.16 -5.29 -12.86
N LEU A 149 5.09 -5.16 -11.92
CA LEU A 149 6.46 -5.65 -12.14
C LEU A 149 6.42 -7.14 -12.48
N SER A 150 7.24 -7.58 -13.43
CA SER A 150 7.27 -8.97 -13.89
C SER A 150 7.66 -9.93 -12.77
N HIS A 151 8.45 -9.48 -11.79
CA HIS A 151 8.79 -10.23 -10.60
C HIS A 151 9.12 -9.32 -9.41
N LEU A 152 8.98 -9.83 -8.19
CA LEU A 152 9.23 -9.06 -6.96
C LEU A 152 10.70 -8.65 -6.82
N SER A 153 11.62 -9.49 -7.29
CA SER A 153 13.06 -9.20 -7.34
C SER A 153 13.42 -7.98 -8.17
N VAL A 154 12.55 -7.51 -9.08
CA VAL A 154 12.73 -6.23 -9.79
C VAL A 154 12.64 -5.09 -8.79
N ARG A 155 11.63 -5.11 -7.91
CA ARG A 155 11.49 -4.14 -6.82
C ARG A 155 12.68 -4.19 -5.88
N ASP A 156 13.10 -5.40 -5.48
CA ASP A 156 14.24 -5.57 -4.57
C ASP A 156 15.53 -4.97 -5.16
N TYR A 157 15.76 -5.18 -6.46
CA TYR A 157 16.87 -4.54 -7.16
C TYR A 157 16.74 -3.02 -7.21
N LEU A 158 15.56 -2.48 -7.55
CA LEU A 158 15.30 -1.03 -7.63
C LEU A 158 15.52 -0.30 -6.30
N VAL A 159 15.31 -0.97 -5.16
CA VAL A 159 15.54 -0.40 -3.82
C VAL A 159 16.91 -0.76 -3.23
N SER A 160 17.72 -1.57 -3.91
CA SER A 160 19.00 -2.06 -3.41
C SER A 160 20.11 -0.99 -3.37
N SER A 161 21.19 -1.26 -2.66
CA SER A 161 22.42 -0.47 -2.78
C SER A 161 23.14 -0.72 -4.11
N GLU A 162 22.95 -1.88 -4.73
CA GLU A 162 23.60 -2.25 -6.00
C GLU A 162 23.24 -1.28 -7.12
N ILE A 163 21.95 -0.98 -7.28
CA ILE A 163 21.48 -0.06 -8.31
C ILE A 163 21.98 1.38 -8.07
N ARG A 164 22.13 1.79 -6.81
CA ARG A 164 22.64 3.12 -6.41
C ARG A 164 24.13 3.28 -6.67
N ASN A 165 24.90 2.22 -6.49
CA ASN A 165 26.35 2.24 -6.65
C ASN A 165 26.79 2.20 -8.12
N ASN A 166 25.89 1.82 -9.04
CA ASN A 166 26.15 1.82 -10.47
C ASN A 166 25.67 3.13 -11.12
N PRO A 167 26.58 4.00 -11.63
CA PRO A 167 26.21 5.29 -12.21
C PRO A 167 25.22 5.21 -13.37
N ALA A 168 25.22 4.12 -14.14
CA ALA A 168 24.34 3.95 -15.29
C ALA A 168 22.89 3.66 -14.86
N THR A 169 22.69 3.04 -13.69
CA THR A 169 21.36 2.66 -13.19
C THR A 169 20.89 3.47 -11.99
N ALA A 170 21.79 4.22 -11.34
CA ALA A 170 21.47 5.08 -10.21
C ALA A 170 20.26 6.02 -10.43
N PRO A 171 20.01 6.58 -11.63
CA PRO A 171 18.81 7.38 -11.89
C PRO A 171 17.47 6.64 -11.72
N TYR A 172 17.46 5.31 -11.75
CA TYR A 172 16.28 4.47 -11.57
C TYR A 172 16.13 3.96 -10.12
N ALA A 173 17.11 4.24 -9.26
CA ALA A 173 17.07 3.80 -7.87
C ALA A 173 15.89 4.43 -7.14
N LEU A 174 15.20 3.61 -6.36
CA LEU A 174 14.03 4.01 -5.59
C LEU A 174 14.35 4.01 -4.10
N ASP A 175 13.82 5.01 -3.41
CA ASP A 175 13.78 5.07 -1.96
C ASP A 175 12.33 4.88 -1.49
N PRO A 176 12.02 3.92 -0.61
CA PRO A 176 10.65 3.67 -0.18
C PRO A 176 9.92 4.91 0.34
N SER A 177 10.56 5.72 1.20
CA SER A 177 9.93 6.88 1.82
C SER A 177 9.68 8.01 0.80
N MET A 178 10.61 8.21 -0.14
CA MET A 178 10.45 9.18 -1.22
C MET A 178 9.45 8.71 -2.27
N SER A 179 9.39 7.41 -2.58
CA SER A 179 8.40 6.85 -3.49
C SER A 179 6.97 6.97 -2.94
N HIS A 180 6.77 6.69 -1.65
CA HIS A 180 5.48 6.94 -1.00
C HIS A 180 5.14 8.44 -1.01
N LYS A 181 6.11 9.32 -0.81
CA LYS A 181 5.91 10.77 -0.95
C LYS A 181 5.42 11.15 -2.34
N GLU A 182 6.10 10.69 -3.39
CA GLU A 182 5.72 10.96 -4.79
C GLU A 182 4.28 10.50 -5.08
N LEU A 183 3.91 9.28 -4.69
CA LEU A 183 2.54 8.77 -4.89
C LEU A 183 1.51 9.59 -4.13
N ALA A 184 1.81 10.01 -2.89
CA ALA A 184 0.91 10.85 -2.10
C ALA A 184 0.69 12.22 -2.73
N GLN A 185 1.78 12.87 -3.18
CA GLN A 185 1.73 14.16 -3.87
C GLN A 185 0.98 14.07 -5.19
N ASP A 186 1.23 13.04 -6.00
CA ASP A 186 0.51 12.82 -7.26
C ASP A 186 -0.99 12.62 -7.00
N CYS A 187 -1.36 11.78 -6.03
CA CYS A 187 -2.76 11.53 -5.68
C CYS A 187 -3.46 12.80 -5.18
N LEU A 188 -2.81 13.60 -4.32
CA LEU A 188 -3.39 14.85 -3.83
C LEU A 188 -3.52 15.90 -4.93
N THR A 189 -2.51 16.02 -5.81
CA THR A 189 -2.58 16.89 -6.98
C THR A 189 -3.75 16.49 -7.87
N TYR A 190 -3.94 15.18 -8.07
CA TYR A 190 -5.06 14.64 -8.83
C TYR A 190 -6.43 14.94 -8.22
N LEU A 191 -6.56 14.88 -6.89
CA LEU A 191 -7.80 15.23 -6.19
C LEU A 191 -8.10 16.75 -6.21
N LEU A 192 -7.07 17.58 -6.44
CA LEU A 192 -7.14 19.04 -6.52
C LEU A 192 -7.33 19.57 -7.94
N LEU A 193 -7.53 18.70 -8.94
CA LEU A 193 -7.80 19.12 -10.31
C LEU A 193 -9.09 19.95 -10.38
N SER A 194 -9.12 20.95 -11.26
CA SER A 194 -10.28 21.84 -11.46
C SER A 194 -11.51 21.08 -11.97
N ASN A 195 -11.32 19.96 -12.66
CA ASN A 195 -12.44 19.14 -13.12
C ASN A 195 -13.23 18.49 -11.97
N LEU A 196 -12.61 18.36 -10.78
CA LEU A 196 -13.26 17.84 -9.57
C LEU A 196 -13.84 18.95 -8.68
N SER A 197 -13.66 20.22 -9.07
CA SER A 197 -14.15 21.38 -8.31
C SER A 197 -15.63 21.68 -8.52
N ALA A 198 -16.35 20.89 -9.31
CA ALA A 198 -17.80 20.99 -9.45
C ALA A 198 -18.56 20.46 -8.22
N GLY A 199 -17.87 19.77 -7.32
CA GLY A 199 -18.46 19.18 -6.12
C GLY A 199 -18.97 17.75 -6.35
N PRO A 200 -19.63 17.16 -5.34
CA PRO A 200 -20.21 15.82 -5.44
C PRO A 200 -21.15 15.71 -6.64
N SER A 201 -21.17 14.56 -7.30
CA SER A 201 -22.16 14.27 -8.33
C SER A 201 -23.58 14.32 -7.76
N ASP A 202 -24.52 14.79 -8.58
CA ASP A 202 -25.94 14.90 -8.23
C ASP A 202 -26.79 13.74 -8.75
N THR A 203 -26.29 13.00 -9.76
CA THR A 203 -26.93 11.79 -10.29
C THR A 203 -25.97 10.60 -10.35
N GLU A 204 -26.53 9.39 -10.51
CA GLU A 204 -25.74 8.17 -10.67
C GLU A 204 -24.93 8.19 -11.95
N GLU A 205 -25.55 8.65 -13.05
CA GLU A 205 -24.93 8.74 -14.36
C GLU A 205 -23.72 9.69 -14.34
N GLU A 206 -23.85 10.83 -13.65
CA GLU A 206 -22.75 11.78 -13.49
C GLU A 206 -21.61 11.16 -12.66
N HIS A 207 -21.94 10.44 -11.58
CA HIS A 207 -20.95 9.76 -10.75
C HIS A 207 -20.20 8.67 -11.53
N LEU A 208 -20.91 7.83 -12.27
CA LEU A 208 -20.32 6.78 -13.11
C LEU A 208 -19.47 7.40 -14.22
N SER A 209 -19.97 8.42 -14.89
CA SER A 209 -19.22 9.13 -15.94
C SER A 209 -17.94 9.76 -15.38
N ARG A 210 -17.98 10.31 -14.17
CA ARG A 210 -16.80 10.82 -13.48
C ARG A 210 -15.77 9.72 -13.22
N LEU A 211 -16.18 8.55 -12.75
CA LEU A 211 -15.27 7.41 -12.53
C LEU A 211 -14.66 6.89 -13.84
N GLU A 212 -15.38 6.96 -14.95
CA GLU A 212 -14.88 6.60 -16.28
C GLU A 212 -13.90 7.64 -16.85
N GLN A 213 -14.20 8.93 -16.67
CA GLN A 213 -13.36 10.03 -17.13
C GLN A 213 -12.06 10.17 -16.33
N PHE A 214 -12.08 9.77 -15.05
CA PHE A 214 -10.98 9.85 -14.11
C PHE A 214 -10.58 8.46 -13.57
N PRO A 215 -9.99 7.57 -14.39
CA PRO A 215 -9.58 6.21 -14.01
C PRO A 215 -8.82 6.08 -12.69
N LEU A 216 -7.96 7.06 -12.35
CA LEU A 216 -7.15 7.05 -11.12
C LEU A 216 -7.94 7.52 -9.88
N LEU A 217 -9.12 8.14 -10.04
CA LEU A 217 -9.86 8.80 -8.95
C LEU A 217 -10.12 7.88 -7.75
N GLN A 218 -10.53 6.62 -8.00
CA GLN A 218 -10.78 5.68 -6.92
C GLN A 218 -9.50 5.30 -6.17
N TYR A 219 -8.39 5.16 -6.88
CA TYR A 219 -7.10 4.86 -6.27
C TYR A 219 -6.64 6.07 -5.44
N ALA A 220 -6.57 7.26 -6.06
CA ALA A 220 -6.14 8.48 -5.39
C ALA A 220 -6.96 8.72 -4.11
N THR A 221 -8.28 8.61 -4.20
CA THR A 221 -9.21 8.80 -3.08
C THR A 221 -8.93 7.87 -1.90
N LYS A 222 -8.63 6.59 -2.16
CA LYS A 222 -8.50 5.54 -1.14
C LYS A 222 -7.09 5.41 -0.59
N TYR A 223 -6.05 5.78 -1.33
CA TYR A 223 -4.66 5.44 -0.99
C TYR A 223 -3.74 6.65 -0.74
N TRP A 224 -4.14 7.89 -1.07
CA TRP A 224 -3.25 9.06 -0.89
C TRP A 224 -2.73 9.20 0.55
N PHE A 225 -3.61 9.04 1.55
CA PHE A 225 -3.26 9.17 2.97
C PHE A 225 -2.45 7.99 3.49
N TYR A 226 -2.60 6.81 2.87
CA TYR A 226 -1.76 5.66 3.16
C TYR A 226 -0.32 5.95 2.75
N HIS A 227 -0.13 6.46 1.53
CA HIS A 227 1.18 6.88 1.05
C HIS A 227 1.73 8.04 1.88
N ALA A 228 0.91 9.03 2.22
CA ALA A 228 1.33 10.18 3.03
C ALA A 228 1.88 9.76 4.41
N ARG A 229 1.28 8.75 5.06
CA ARG A 229 1.76 8.25 6.35
C ARG A 229 3.07 7.45 6.28
N LYS A 230 3.40 6.90 5.10
CA LYS A 230 4.67 6.20 4.85
C LYS A 230 5.74 7.11 4.21
N ALA A 231 5.35 8.32 3.82
CA ALA A 231 6.23 9.29 3.19
C ALA A 231 7.23 9.88 4.18
N ALA A 232 8.37 10.33 3.67
CA ALA A 232 9.23 11.24 4.43
C ALA A 232 8.52 12.59 4.66
N ALA A 233 8.87 13.25 5.77
CA ALA A 233 8.38 14.59 6.08
C ALA A 233 8.72 15.56 4.93
N ASP A 234 7.72 16.32 4.47
CA ASP A 234 7.84 17.16 3.29
C ASP A 234 6.79 18.29 3.30
N ASP A 235 7.27 19.52 3.12
CA ASP A 235 6.43 20.72 3.20
C ASP A 235 5.43 20.82 2.04
N GLU A 236 5.78 20.34 0.84
CA GLU A 236 4.88 20.34 -0.31
C GLU A 236 3.73 19.34 -0.10
N LEU A 237 4.02 18.14 0.40
CA LEU A 237 3.00 17.15 0.74
C LEU A 237 2.06 17.68 1.84
N ARG A 238 2.61 18.34 2.86
CA ARG A 238 1.84 19.01 3.91
C ARG A 238 0.96 20.12 3.33
N SER A 239 1.51 20.95 2.44
CA SER A 239 0.76 22.01 1.75
C SER A 239 -0.38 21.45 0.90
N LEU A 240 -0.14 20.39 0.10
CA LEU A 240 -1.15 19.76 -0.73
C LEU A 240 -2.29 19.16 0.13
N THR A 241 -1.93 18.52 1.25
CA THR A 241 -2.91 18.00 2.21
C THR A 241 -3.79 19.12 2.76
N MET A 242 -3.18 20.24 3.17
CA MET A 242 -3.92 21.40 3.68
C MET A 242 -4.73 22.11 2.60
N ASN A 243 -4.26 22.14 1.34
CA ASN A 243 -5.02 22.68 0.22
C ASN A 243 -6.31 21.89 -0.02
N LEU A 244 -6.28 20.55 0.08
CA LEU A 244 -7.50 19.72 0.00
C LEU A 244 -8.47 20.02 1.14
N PHE A 245 -7.96 20.43 2.30
CA PHE A 245 -8.76 20.77 3.49
C PHE A 245 -9.14 22.25 3.59
N ALA A 246 -8.68 23.08 2.66
CA ALA A 246 -8.96 24.51 2.66
C ALA A 246 -10.44 24.80 2.30
N PRO A 247 -11.04 25.87 2.84
CA PRO A 247 -12.39 26.30 2.47
C PRO A 247 -12.55 26.51 0.96
N ASP A 248 -11.52 27.05 0.30
CA ASP A 248 -11.51 27.35 -1.14
C ASP A 248 -11.59 26.08 -2.01
N ALA A 249 -11.18 24.92 -1.46
CA ALA A 249 -11.23 23.62 -2.11
C ALA A 249 -12.42 22.77 -1.63
N ARG A 250 -13.45 23.40 -1.04
CA ARG A 250 -14.59 22.69 -0.43
C ARG A 250 -15.27 21.72 -1.39
N ASP A 251 -15.41 22.09 -2.65
CA ASP A 251 -16.04 21.24 -3.65
C ASP A 251 -15.17 20.03 -4.01
N ASN A 252 -13.86 20.21 -4.20
CA ASN A 252 -12.91 19.12 -4.36
C ASN A 252 -12.95 18.17 -3.15
N PHE A 253 -12.95 18.72 -1.94
CA PHE A 253 -13.06 17.95 -0.70
C PHE A 253 -14.34 17.13 -0.66
N MET A 254 -15.49 17.73 -1.00
CA MET A 254 -16.77 17.04 -0.97
C MET A 254 -16.90 15.99 -2.08
N SER A 255 -16.34 16.24 -3.27
CA SER A 255 -16.17 15.22 -4.32
C SER A 255 -15.38 14.03 -3.81
N TRP A 256 -14.24 14.28 -3.17
CA TRP A 256 -13.42 13.25 -2.56
C TRP A 256 -14.18 12.48 -1.46
N VAL A 257 -14.92 13.17 -0.59
CA VAL A 257 -15.75 12.55 0.46
C VAL A 257 -16.80 11.62 -0.15
N GLN A 258 -17.49 12.03 -1.22
CA GLN A 258 -18.48 11.20 -1.91
C GLN A 258 -17.86 9.91 -2.43
N VAL A 259 -16.76 10.02 -3.19
CA VAL A 259 -16.08 8.84 -3.77
C VAL A 259 -15.49 7.95 -2.67
N LEU A 260 -14.96 8.53 -1.59
CA LEU A 260 -14.36 7.78 -0.48
C LEU A 260 -15.39 6.93 0.27
N ASN A 261 -16.62 7.42 0.40
CA ASN A 261 -17.70 6.77 1.14
C ASN A 261 -18.62 5.91 0.24
N ALA A 262 -18.37 5.89 -1.08
CA ALA A 262 -19.05 5.02 -2.01
C ALA A 262 -18.52 3.59 -1.87
N ASP A 263 -19.26 2.74 -1.15
CA ASP A 263 -18.94 1.32 -1.00
C ASP A 263 -19.20 0.52 -2.28
N SER A 264 -20.15 0.97 -3.08
CA SER A 264 -20.47 0.42 -4.40
C SER A 264 -20.96 1.53 -5.32
N PRO A 265 -20.93 1.35 -6.66
CA PRO A 265 -21.44 2.33 -7.60
C PRO A 265 -22.90 2.72 -7.32
N PHE A 266 -23.73 1.76 -6.90
CA PHE A 266 -25.14 1.97 -6.56
C PHE A 266 -25.38 2.64 -5.19
N LYS A 267 -24.32 2.91 -4.42
CA LYS A 267 -24.37 3.61 -3.12
C LYS A 267 -23.58 4.92 -3.15
N TRP A 268 -23.44 5.51 -4.32
CA TRP A 268 -22.68 6.74 -4.57
C TRP A 268 -23.21 7.97 -3.79
N ASN A 269 -24.52 8.02 -3.52
CA ASN A 269 -25.17 9.17 -2.86
C ASN A 269 -25.17 9.09 -1.33
N VAL A 270 -24.64 8.00 -0.76
CA VAL A 270 -24.63 7.77 0.69
C VAL A 270 -23.32 8.29 1.28
N PHE A 271 -23.25 9.56 1.66
CA PHE A 271 -22.05 10.16 2.27
C PHE A 271 -22.42 11.34 3.18
N PRO A 272 -21.54 11.76 4.12
CA PRO A 272 -21.84 12.88 5.01
C PRO A 272 -21.85 14.21 4.25
N ARG A 273 -22.97 14.94 4.29
CA ARG A 273 -23.11 16.26 3.65
C ARG A 273 -22.45 17.40 4.42
N HIS A 274 -22.21 17.19 5.71
CA HIS A 274 -21.53 18.14 6.61
C HIS A 274 -20.14 17.64 7.03
N ALA A 275 -19.46 16.88 6.16
CA ALA A 275 -18.10 16.41 6.41
C ALA A 275 -17.16 17.57 6.76
N THR A 276 -16.40 17.44 7.84
CA THR A 276 -15.39 18.42 8.27
C THR A 276 -13.98 17.92 7.98
N PRO A 277 -13.04 18.79 7.56
CA PRO A 277 -11.67 18.37 7.31
C PRO A 277 -11.00 17.73 8.53
N ILE A 278 -11.23 18.27 9.72
CA ILE A 278 -10.64 17.75 10.96
C ILE A 278 -11.14 16.34 11.31
N TYR A 279 -12.41 16.00 11.01
CA TYR A 279 -12.92 14.64 11.17
C TYR A 279 -12.16 13.66 10.28
N TYR A 280 -11.94 14.02 9.01
CA TYR A 280 -11.23 13.15 8.07
C TYR A 280 -9.73 13.08 8.39
N ALA A 281 -9.06 14.19 8.72
CA ALA A 281 -7.68 14.18 9.18
C ALA A 281 -7.49 13.25 10.40
N ALA A 282 -8.43 13.31 11.36
CA ALA A 282 -8.44 12.44 12.52
C ALA A 282 -8.70 10.97 12.15
N SER A 283 -9.65 10.68 11.27
CA SER A 283 -9.94 9.33 10.78
C SER A 283 -8.74 8.71 10.06
N LEU A 284 -8.05 9.49 9.25
CA LEU A 284 -6.97 9.02 8.40
C LEU A 284 -5.64 8.89 9.13
N GLY A 285 -5.50 9.45 10.34
CA GLY A 285 -4.26 9.37 11.11
C GLY A 285 -3.23 10.39 10.65
N LEU A 286 -3.66 11.59 10.26
CA LEU A 286 -2.79 12.66 9.74
C LEU A 286 -2.46 13.65 10.86
N ASP A 287 -1.51 13.28 11.72
CA ASP A 287 -1.12 14.04 12.91
C ASP A 287 -0.82 15.53 12.64
N GLU A 288 0.03 15.83 11.66
CA GLU A 288 0.41 17.22 11.31
C GLU A 288 -0.76 18.04 10.73
N ALA A 289 -1.64 17.37 9.97
CA ALA A 289 -2.83 18.03 9.42
C ALA A 289 -3.83 18.36 10.54
N VAL A 290 -4.01 17.47 11.52
CA VAL A 290 -4.83 17.74 12.71
C VAL A 290 -4.28 18.93 13.49
N GLU A 291 -2.97 18.96 13.75
CA GLU A 291 -2.34 20.10 14.45
C GLU A 291 -2.54 21.42 13.69
N SER A 292 -2.32 21.41 12.38
CA SER A 292 -2.50 22.59 11.53
C SER A 292 -3.95 23.07 11.53
N LEU A 293 -4.92 22.16 11.42
CA LEU A 293 -6.35 22.50 11.45
C LEU A 293 -6.79 23.03 12.81
N LEU A 294 -6.31 22.46 13.91
CA LEU A 294 -6.59 22.96 15.26
C LEU A 294 -6.06 24.38 15.47
N ALA A 295 -4.87 24.68 14.94
CA ALA A 295 -4.28 26.02 15.00
C ALA A 295 -5.08 27.07 14.18
N LEU A 296 -5.66 26.67 13.04
CA LEU A 296 -6.41 27.57 12.16
C LEU A 296 -7.85 27.83 12.61
N THR A 297 -8.53 26.83 13.17
CA THR A 297 -9.99 26.88 13.44
C THR A 297 -10.36 27.27 14.86
N TRP A 298 -9.38 27.44 15.77
CA TRP A 298 -9.57 27.81 17.18
C TRP A 298 -10.67 26.98 17.89
N GLY A 299 -10.83 25.72 17.50
CA GLY A 299 -11.75 24.78 18.14
C GLY A 299 -13.22 24.87 17.72
N GLU A 300 -13.61 25.72 16.76
CA GLU A 300 -15.03 25.85 16.34
C GLU A 300 -15.61 24.52 15.80
N GLU A 301 -14.79 23.73 15.10
CA GLU A 301 -15.20 22.45 14.52
C GLU A 301 -14.79 21.22 15.36
N ILE A 302 -14.18 21.41 16.53
CA ILE A 302 -13.52 20.32 17.24
C ILE A 302 -14.48 19.21 17.72
N ASN A 303 -15.74 19.59 17.93
CA ASN A 303 -16.85 18.69 18.26
C ASN A 303 -17.91 18.63 17.15
N ALA A 304 -17.64 19.20 15.98
CA ALA A 304 -18.59 19.22 14.87
C ALA A 304 -18.80 17.80 14.31
N PRO A 305 -20.03 17.46 13.89
CA PRO A 305 -20.32 16.18 13.26
C PRO A 305 -19.66 16.11 11.87
N GLY A 306 -18.79 15.12 11.66
CA GLY A 306 -18.14 14.88 10.36
C GLY A 306 -18.57 13.58 9.66
N SER A 307 -19.34 12.73 10.33
CA SER A 307 -19.85 11.46 9.79
C SER A 307 -21.36 11.52 9.49
N ARG A 308 -21.89 10.54 8.75
CA ARG A 308 -23.34 10.43 8.45
C ARG A 308 -24.19 10.30 9.72
N PHE A 309 -23.62 9.73 10.78
CA PHE A 309 -24.30 9.53 12.06
C PHE A 309 -23.93 10.60 13.08
N GLY A 310 -23.27 11.68 12.66
CA GLY A 310 -22.92 12.78 13.57
C GLY A 310 -21.69 12.53 14.43
N GLY A 311 -20.83 11.58 14.03
CA GLY A 311 -19.59 11.30 14.74
C GLY A 311 -18.63 12.49 14.71
N THR A 312 -18.02 12.80 15.85
CA THR A 312 -17.01 13.85 16.02
C THR A 312 -15.60 13.38 15.60
N PRO A 313 -14.60 14.26 15.49
CA PRO A 313 -13.21 13.87 15.22
C PRO A 313 -12.66 12.83 16.20
N ILE A 314 -13.03 12.87 17.49
CA ILE A 314 -12.63 11.83 18.45
C ILE A 314 -13.26 10.48 18.08
N HIS A 315 -14.51 10.40 17.61
CA HIS A 315 -15.08 9.13 17.15
C HIS A 315 -14.26 8.52 16.02
N ALA A 316 -13.89 9.35 15.03
CA ALA A 316 -13.09 8.96 13.89
C ALA A 316 -11.69 8.44 14.30
N ALA A 317 -11.02 9.13 15.23
CA ALA A 317 -9.73 8.67 15.75
C ALA A 317 -9.89 7.41 16.63
N ALA A 318 -10.96 7.32 17.41
CA ALA A 318 -11.20 6.25 18.38
C ALA A 318 -11.48 4.91 17.73
N ILE A 319 -12.29 4.86 16.67
CA ILE A 319 -12.56 3.62 15.94
C ILE A 319 -11.28 3.04 15.29
N ARG A 320 -10.35 3.93 14.89
CA ARG A 320 -9.09 3.57 14.23
C ARG A 320 -7.93 3.32 15.20
N GLY A 321 -8.03 3.81 16.44
CA GLY A 321 -6.99 3.66 17.46
C GLY A 321 -5.89 4.73 17.40
N HIS A 322 -6.17 5.92 16.85
CA HIS A 322 -5.18 7.00 16.70
C HIS A 322 -5.03 7.79 18.00
N VAL A 323 -4.34 7.20 18.98
CA VAL A 323 -4.22 7.72 20.35
C VAL A 323 -3.57 9.11 20.40
N THR A 324 -2.54 9.37 19.59
CA THR A 324 -1.85 10.68 19.53
C THR A 324 -2.81 11.79 19.14
N ILE A 325 -3.63 11.56 18.13
CA ILE A 325 -4.67 12.48 17.67
C ILE A 325 -5.74 12.70 18.74
N ILE A 326 -6.19 11.64 19.42
CA ILE A 326 -7.18 11.78 20.51
C ILE A 326 -6.65 12.70 21.61
N LYS A 327 -5.41 12.50 22.05
CA LYS A 327 -4.77 13.36 23.06
C LYS A 327 -4.70 14.81 22.60
N LYS A 328 -4.32 15.07 21.34
CA LYS A 328 -4.28 16.42 20.76
C LYS A 328 -5.67 17.07 20.71
N LEU A 329 -6.68 16.33 20.27
CA LEU A 329 -8.06 16.82 20.23
C LEU A 329 -8.58 17.16 21.64
N ILE A 330 -8.37 16.28 22.63
CA ILE A 330 -8.79 16.54 24.01
C ILE A 330 -8.04 17.74 24.61
N ALA A 331 -6.73 17.85 24.37
CA ALA A 331 -5.93 18.99 24.82
C ALA A 331 -6.40 20.32 24.21
N ALA A 332 -6.97 20.29 23.01
CA ALA A 332 -7.58 21.44 22.34
C ALA A 332 -9.06 21.67 22.72
N GLY A 333 -9.61 20.92 23.69
CA GLY A 333 -10.95 21.13 24.24
C GLY A 333 -12.06 20.26 23.64
N ALA A 334 -11.71 19.20 22.90
CA ALA A 334 -12.69 18.23 22.41
C ALA A 334 -13.32 17.46 23.57
N ASP A 335 -14.63 17.22 23.51
CA ASP A 335 -15.37 16.48 24.54
C ASP A 335 -15.25 14.97 24.29
N PRO A 336 -14.53 14.22 25.15
CA PRO A 336 -14.33 12.77 24.97
C PRO A 336 -15.62 11.96 25.18
N GLY A 337 -16.66 12.56 25.76
CA GLY A 337 -17.98 11.97 25.97
C GLY A 337 -19.05 12.42 24.99
N LYS A 338 -18.73 13.31 24.04
CA LYS A 338 -19.71 13.81 23.06
C LYS A 338 -20.32 12.64 22.30
N ALA A 339 -21.65 12.52 22.33
CA ALA A 339 -22.35 11.45 21.64
C ALA A 339 -22.74 11.87 20.21
N ASP A 340 -22.78 10.90 19.30
CA ASP A 340 -23.28 11.04 17.93
C ASP A 340 -24.82 11.07 17.88
N PHE A 341 -25.43 11.11 16.70
CA PHE A 341 -26.88 11.18 16.52
C PHE A 341 -27.63 9.94 17.05
N ASN A 342 -26.94 8.81 17.18
CA ASN A 342 -27.45 7.58 17.77
C ASN A 342 -27.04 7.44 19.24
N LYS A 343 -26.60 8.53 19.88
CA LYS A 343 -26.06 8.56 21.26
C LYS A 343 -24.87 7.61 21.48
N VAL A 344 -24.19 7.19 20.42
CA VAL A 344 -22.96 6.41 20.51
C VAL A 344 -21.83 7.37 20.88
N THR A 345 -21.00 7.00 21.85
CA THR A 345 -19.83 7.80 22.28
C THR A 345 -18.54 7.28 21.65
N PRO A 346 -17.43 8.04 21.67
CA PRO A 346 -16.15 7.53 21.18
C PRO A 346 -15.69 6.26 21.89
N LEU A 347 -16.05 6.10 23.16
CA LEU A 347 -15.73 4.91 23.96
C LEU A 347 -16.43 3.65 23.42
N HIS A 348 -17.70 3.75 22.97
CA HIS A 348 -18.38 2.65 22.27
C HIS A 348 -17.62 2.23 21.00
N SER A 349 -17.19 3.23 20.21
CA SER A 349 -16.45 3.01 18.97
C SER A 349 -15.10 2.33 19.21
N ALA A 350 -14.36 2.74 20.26
CA ALA A 350 -13.11 2.12 20.65
C ALA A 350 -13.30 0.69 21.20
N ALA A 351 -14.36 0.48 21.99
CA ALA A 351 -14.69 -0.81 22.61
C ALA A 351 -14.99 -1.90 21.58
N SER A 352 -15.86 -1.61 20.60
CA SER A 352 -16.18 -2.56 19.52
C SER A 352 -15.00 -2.94 18.63
N ARG A 353 -13.92 -2.15 18.62
CA ARG A 353 -12.71 -2.40 17.81
C ARG A 353 -11.50 -2.84 18.63
N ARG A 354 -11.71 -3.21 19.91
CA ARG A 354 -10.66 -3.66 20.84
C ARG A 354 -9.48 -2.68 20.96
N ARG A 355 -9.74 -1.36 20.91
CA ARG A 355 -8.68 -0.32 20.96
C ARG A 355 -8.26 -0.02 22.40
N MET A 356 -7.54 -0.95 23.03
CA MET A 356 -7.20 -0.91 24.46
C MET A 356 -6.59 0.42 24.94
N GLU A 357 -5.59 0.94 24.23
CA GLU A 357 -4.94 2.19 24.63
C GLU A 357 -5.85 3.41 24.46
N THR A 358 -6.64 3.43 23.38
CA THR A 358 -7.67 4.45 23.17
C THR A 358 -8.71 4.45 24.28
N ILE A 359 -9.15 3.27 24.71
CA ILE A 359 -10.13 3.11 25.79
C ILE A 359 -9.58 3.68 27.09
N ARG A 360 -8.32 3.36 27.45
CA ARG A 360 -7.66 3.93 28.62
C ARG A 360 -7.63 5.45 28.57
N VAL A 361 -7.11 6.03 27.49
CA VAL A 361 -7.01 7.49 27.34
C VAL A 361 -8.38 8.16 27.42
N LEU A 362 -9.41 7.61 26.78
CA LEU A 362 -10.77 8.16 26.86
C LEU A 362 -11.31 8.13 28.30
N LEU A 363 -11.13 7.02 29.01
CA LEU A 363 -11.58 6.87 30.40
C LEU A 363 -10.81 7.80 31.37
N GLU A 364 -9.49 7.93 31.18
CA GLU A 364 -8.64 8.86 31.94
C GLU A 364 -9.06 10.32 31.79
N HIS A 365 -9.62 10.67 30.64
CA HIS A 365 -10.12 12.02 30.35
C HIS A 365 -11.63 12.15 30.58
N GLY A 366 -12.25 11.23 31.33
CA GLY A 366 -13.62 11.36 31.79
C GLY A 366 -14.70 10.94 30.80
N ALA A 367 -14.38 10.12 29.78
CA ALA A 367 -15.41 9.56 28.92
C ALA A 367 -16.41 8.71 29.72
N PRO A 368 -17.73 8.87 29.51
CA PRO A 368 -18.75 8.20 30.31
C PRO A 368 -18.80 6.70 29.99
N ARG A 369 -18.29 5.88 30.93
CA ARG A 369 -18.23 4.41 30.78
C ARG A 369 -19.59 3.71 30.75
N GLU A 370 -20.60 4.31 31.39
CA GLU A 370 -21.98 3.79 31.48
C GLU A 370 -22.92 4.50 30.48
N ALA A 371 -22.39 5.27 29.52
CA ALA A 371 -23.22 5.90 28.51
C ALA A 371 -24.01 4.83 27.74
N LYS A 372 -25.29 5.09 27.50
CA LYS A 372 -26.15 4.18 26.74
C LYS A 372 -26.36 4.72 25.34
N ASP A 373 -26.18 3.86 24.35
CA ASP A 373 -26.57 4.18 22.99
C ASP A 373 -28.09 4.42 22.86
N GLY A 374 -28.49 5.04 21.76
CA GLY A 374 -29.87 5.37 21.44
C GLY A 374 -30.59 4.26 20.68
N MET A 375 -29.94 3.12 20.44
CA MET A 375 -30.50 2.00 19.69
C MET A 375 -31.13 1.00 20.67
N ASP A 376 -30.28 0.23 21.36
CA ASP A 376 -30.71 -0.84 22.28
C ASP A 376 -30.37 -0.52 23.74
N GLY A 377 -29.88 0.70 24.01
CA GLY A 377 -29.47 1.14 25.34
C GLY A 377 -28.21 0.44 25.83
N LYS A 378 -27.36 -0.03 24.91
CA LYS A 378 -26.14 -0.78 25.22
C LYS A 378 -25.03 0.16 25.68
N THR A 379 -24.22 -0.31 26.60
CA THR A 379 -23.03 0.39 27.09
C THR A 379 -21.81 0.11 26.20
N PRO A 380 -20.70 0.88 26.32
CA PRO A 380 -19.44 0.52 25.69
C PRO A 380 -18.94 -0.88 26.04
N ALA A 381 -19.13 -1.32 27.29
CA ALA A 381 -18.78 -2.68 27.71
C ALA A 381 -19.64 -3.73 26.97
N ASP A 382 -20.94 -3.47 26.81
CA ASP A 382 -21.81 -4.34 26.02
C ASP A 382 -21.42 -4.40 24.54
N TRP A 383 -21.01 -3.27 23.93
CA TRP A 383 -20.49 -3.25 22.56
C TRP A 383 -19.24 -4.10 22.41
N ALA A 384 -18.33 -4.06 23.39
CA ALA A 384 -17.17 -4.93 23.43
C ALA A 384 -17.59 -6.41 23.50
N ARG A 385 -18.53 -6.78 24.37
CA ARG A 385 -19.05 -8.17 24.46
C ARG A 385 -19.69 -8.64 23.17
N LEU A 386 -20.56 -7.83 22.57
CA LEU A 386 -21.21 -8.12 21.29
C LEU A 386 -20.21 -8.31 20.15
N SER A 387 -19.04 -7.65 20.25
CA SER A 387 -17.93 -7.79 19.30
C SER A 387 -16.95 -8.92 19.64
N GLY A 388 -17.21 -9.69 20.71
CA GLY A 388 -16.35 -10.80 21.16
C GLY A 388 -15.12 -10.38 21.97
N HIS A 389 -15.13 -9.20 22.58
CA HIS A 389 -14.00 -8.61 23.30
C HIS A 389 -14.27 -8.54 24.82
N GLU A 390 -14.39 -9.70 25.46
CA GLU A 390 -14.70 -9.79 26.90
C GLU A 390 -13.61 -9.18 27.80
N ASP A 391 -12.35 -9.24 27.37
CA ASP A 391 -11.21 -8.59 28.03
C ASP A 391 -11.39 -7.06 28.10
N VAL A 392 -11.88 -6.46 27.03
CA VAL A 392 -12.18 -5.03 26.94
C VAL A 392 -13.36 -4.65 27.81
N ALA A 393 -14.44 -5.44 27.79
CA ALA A 393 -15.62 -5.18 28.62
C ALA A 393 -15.24 -5.12 30.10
N LYS A 394 -14.49 -6.12 30.58
CA LYS A 394 -13.96 -6.15 31.95
C LYS A 394 -13.05 -4.96 32.25
N MET A 395 -12.18 -4.55 31.33
CA MET A 395 -11.33 -3.37 31.50
C MET A 395 -12.16 -2.09 31.70
N ILE A 396 -13.21 -1.89 30.92
CA ILE A 396 -14.08 -0.70 31.01
C ILE A 396 -14.82 -0.68 32.36
N GLU A 397 -15.37 -1.82 32.79
CA GLU A 397 -16.15 -1.94 34.03
C GLU A 397 -15.28 -1.81 35.29
N THR A 398 -14.08 -2.39 35.27
CA THR A 398 -13.15 -2.38 36.40
C THR A 398 -12.26 -1.13 36.46
N PHE A 399 -12.35 -0.24 35.47
CA PHE A 399 -11.55 0.98 35.43
C PHE A 399 -11.78 1.82 36.70
N SER A 400 -10.69 2.15 37.38
CA SER A 400 -10.67 3.00 38.57
C SER A 400 -9.75 4.19 38.31
N GLU A 401 -10.29 5.41 38.37
CA GLU A 401 -9.57 6.67 38.14
C GLU A 401 -8.34 6.81 39.06
N LYS A 402 -8.39 6.23 40.27
CA LYS A 402 -7.29 6.28 41.25
C LYS A 402 -6.06 5.49 40.80
N ALA A 403 -6.25 4.31 40.19
CA ALA A 403 -5.16 3.45 39.74
C ALA A 403 -4.46 3.96 38.47
N ALA A 404 -5.14 4.77 37.66
CA ALA A 404 -4.56 5.39 36.47
C ALA A 404 -3.59 6.54 36.83
N ARG A 405 -3.98 7.36 37.83
CA ARG A 405 -3.21 8.52 38.30
C ARG A 405 -1.91 8.11 39.04
N ASP A 406 -1.92 6.98 39.73
CA ASP A 406 -0.73 6.46 40.44
C ASP A 406 0.37 5.97 39.48
N LYS A 407 0.04 5.57 38.23
CA LYS A 407 1.03 5.17 37.22
C LYS A 407 1.77 6.33 36.55
N GLU A 408 1.15 7.52 36.47
CA GLU A 408 1.83 8.73 35.98
C GLU A 408 2.93 9.20 36.94
N TYR A 409 2.75 9.02 38.25
CA TYR A 409 3.75 9.41 39.26
C TYR A 409 4.98 8.50 39.30
N GLU A 410 4.87 7.21 38.95
CA GLU A 410 6.03 6.30 38.91
C GLU A 410 6.91 6.46 37.65
N GLY A 411 6.37 7.00 36.56
CA GLY A 411 7.12 7.25 35.32
C GLY A 411 8.05 8.49 35.35
N GLY A 412 7.89 9.36 36.35
CA GLY A 412 8.60 10.64 36.46
C GLY A 412 9.89 10.64 37.28
N SER A 413 10.26 9.54 37.94
CA SER A 413 11.43 9.54 38.84
C SER A 413 12.15 8.21 38.95
N ARG A 414 13.11 7.94 38.05
CA ARG A 414 14.30 7.12 38.36
C ARG A 414 15.54 7.64 37.64
N ARG A 415 16.29 8.53 38.31
CA ARG A 415 17.75 8.62 38.16
C ARG A 415 18.37 7.53 39.05
N GLY A 416 19.19 6.67 38.44
CA GLY A 416 20.25 5.91 39.10
C GLY A 416 19.81 4.78 40.05
N ALA A 417 19.77 3.54 39.53
CA ALA A 417 20.23 2.36 40.27
C ALA A 417 20.55 1.23 39.29
N SER A 418 21.72 0.63 39.46
CA SER A 418 22.24 -0.54 38.75
C SER A 418 21.39 -1.81 38.97
N PRO A 419 21.50 -2.84 38.13
CA PRO A 419 20.51 -3.91 38.05
C PRO A 419 20.77 -5.02 39.10
N PRO A 420 19.72 -5.69 39.61
CA PRO A 420 19.86 -7.01 40.18
C PRO A 420 19.45 -8.11 39.20
N GLU A 421 20.04 -9.26 39.46
CA GLU A 421 20.13 -10.48 38.68
C GLU A 421 18.81 -11.25 38.52
N THR A 422 18.76 -11.96 37.38
CA THR A 422 18.08 -13.22 37.05
C THR A 422 17.03 -13.77 38.02
N PHE A 423 15.79 -13.88 37.52
CA PHE A 423 14.93 -15.02 37.79
C PHE A 423 14.32 -15.52 36.47
N SER A 424 14.59 -16.79 36.17
CA SER A 424 13.84 -17.59 35.21
C SER A 424 12.44 -17.84 35.78
N ASP A 425 11.42 -17.82 34.92
CA ASP A 425 10.54 -18.97 34.70
C ASP A 425 9.44 -18.63 33.68
N SER A 426 9.48 -19.38 32.58
CA SER A 426 8.34 -19.85 31.76
C SER A 426 7.11 -18.95 31.60
N ILE A 427 7.19 -18.03 30.64
CA ILE A 427 5.99 -17.50 29.95
C ILE A 427 5.66 -18.49 28.81
N PRO A 428 4.44 -19.04 28.71
CA PRO A 428 4.07 -19.89 27.58
C PRO A 428 4.11 -19.06 26.29
N HIS A 429 4.98 -19.45 25.36
CA HIS A 429 5.01 -18.89 24.02
C HIS A 429 3.80 -19.40 23.22
N THR A 430 2.65 -18.77 23.41
CA THR A 430 1.62 -18.80 22.37
C THR A 430 2.06 -17.84 21.29
N ILE A 431 2.61 -18.36 20.20
CA ILE A 431 2.77 -17.60 18.95
C ILE A 431 1.36 -17.46 18.40
N ASP A 432 0.70 -16.35 18.74
CA ASP A 432 -0.56 -15.97 18.10
C ASP A 432 -0.26 -15.66 16.63
N VAL A 433 -0.59 -16.62 15.76
CA VAL A 433 -0.60 -16.41 14.31
C VAL A 433 -1.71 -15.40 14.02
N TRP A 434 -1.28 -14.16 13.80
CA TRP A 434 -2.12 -13.07 13.36
C TRP A 434 -2.89 -13.47 12.10
N GLN A 435 -4.23 -13.42 12.19
CA GLN A 435 -5.11 -13.38 11.03
C GLN A 435 -5.76 -11.99 10.98
N PRO A 436 -5.59 -11.22 9.89
CA PRO A 436 -6.23 -9.92 9.77
C PRO A 436 -7.74 -10.07 9.56
N GLY A 437 -8.50 -9.71 10.59
CA GLY A 437 -9.87 -9.25 10.39
C GLY A 437 -9.84 -7.99 9.51
N VAL A 438 -10.44 -8.09 8.32
CA VAL A 438 -10.77 -7.00 7.36
C VAL A 438 -9.98 -5.71 7.59
N CYS A 439 -8.69 -5.75 7.27
CA CYS A 439 -7.83 -4.57 7.18
C CYS A 439 -7.98 -3.99 5.77
N PHE A 440 -8.33 -2.71 5.67
CA PHE A 440 -8.50 -1.99 4.38
C PHE A 440 -7.19 -1.76 3.60
N PHE A 441 -6.04 -2.17 4.13
CA PHE A 441 -4.75 -2.07 3.45
C PHE A 441 -3.85 -3.25 3.84
N PRO A 442 -3.92 -4.39 3.14
CA PRO A 442 -2.78 -5.28 3.01
C PRO A 442 -1.89 -4.73 1.90
N ASP A 443 -0.60 -4.51 2.18
CA ASP A 443 0.40 -4.33 1.13
C ASP A 443 0.32 -5.54 0.19
N PHE A 444 -0.15 -5.33 -1.05
CA PHE A 444 -0.34 -6.39 -2.03
C PHE A 444 0.93 -7.25 -2.23
N TYR A 445 2.10 -6.65 -2.06
CA TYR A 445 3.39 -7.29 -2.23
C TYR A 445 3.94 -7.98 -0.97
N GLU A 446 3.55 -7.59 0.24
CA GLU A 446 3.95 -8.31 1.47
C GLU A 446 3.31 -9.71 1.53
N LYS A 447 2.17 -9.91 0.86
CA LYS A 447 1.53 -11.24 0.75
C LYS A 447 2.18 -12.15 -0.29
N ARG A 448 3.02 -11.62 -1.21
CA ARG A 448 3.67 -12.39 -2.30
C ARG A 448 5.09 -12.86 -1.98
N SER A 449 5.66 -12.49 -0.84
CA SER A 449 7.02 -12.89 -0.43
C SER A 449 7.21 -14.41 -0.19
N GLY A 450 6.18 -15.24 -0.47
CA GLY A 450 6.23 -16.70 -0.41
C GLY A 450 6.53 -17.40 -1.74
N LEU A 451 6.96 -16.69 -2.79
CA LEU A 451 7.34 -17.27 -4.10
C LEU A 451 8.86 -17.40 -4.30
N ASP A 452 9.61 -17.65 -3.23
CA ASP A 452 10.89 -18.34 -3.37
C ASP A 452 10.58 -19.83 -3.54
N CYS A 453 10.52 -20.32 -4.79
CA CYS A 453 10.80 -21.71 -5.22
C CYS A 453 10.17 -22.05 -6.59
N SER A 454 10.41 -21.26 -7.63
CA SER A 454 10.14 -21.70 -9.01
C SER A 454 11.46 -22.16 -9.66
N ARG A 455 11.69 -23.48 -9.72
CA ARG A 455 12.84 -24.10 -10.39
C ARG A 455 12.51 -24.42 -11.85
N ILE A 456 13.44 -24.17 -12.77
CA ILE A 456 13.29 -24.50 -14.20
C ILE A 456 13.38 -26.03 -14.35
N VAL A 457 12.35 -26.67 -14.91
CA VAL A 457 12.31 -28.13 -15.13
C VAL A 457 12.49 -28.51 -16.61
N GLY A 458 12.31 -27.54 -17.50
CA GLY A 458 12.71 -27.68 -18.91
C GLY A 458 12.59 -26.37 -19.68
N ILE A 459 13.35 -26.25 -20.76
CA ILE A 459 13.28 -25.15 -21.72
C ILE A 459 12.83 -25.73 -23.06
N THR A 460 11.77 -25.16 -23.65
CA THR A 460 11.26 -25.58 -24.96
C THR A 460 11.48 -24.48 -25.98
N VAL A 461 12.19 -24.77 -27.06
CA VAL A 461 12.51 -23.83 -28.14
C VAL A 461 12.09 -24.43 -29.48
N GLY A 462 10.93 -24.04 -30.02
CA GLY A 462 10.37 -24.68 -31.22
C GLY A 462 9.77 -26.05 -30.92
N GLU A 463 10.16 -27.08 -31.67
CA GLU A 463 9.76 -28.49 -31.43
C GLU A 463 10.72 -29.24 -30.48
N GLU A 464 11.85 -28.62 -30.13
CA GLU A 464 12.85 -29.22 -29.24
C GLU A 464 12.60 -28.82 -27.78
N SER A 465 12.51 -29.81 -26.89
CA SER A 465 12.44 -29.64 -25.44
C SER A 465 13.68 -30.22 -24.78
N CYS A 466 14.32 -29.44 -23.90
CA CYS A 466 15.39 -29.89 -23.03
C CYS A 466 14.84 -29.98 -21.61
N THR A 467 14.73 -31.19 -21.07
CA THR A 467 14.30 -31.46 -19.68
C THR A 467 15.52 -31.59 -18.79
N PHE A 468 15.45 -31.04 -17.58
CA PHE A 468 16.55 -31.11 -16.62
C PHE A 468 16.32 -32.30 -15.67
N ASP A 469 17.14 -33.34 -15.79
CA ASP A 469 17.22 -34.39 -14.79
C ASP A 469 17.97 -33.84 -13.57
N ASN A 470 17.28 -33.74 -12.43
CA ASN A 470 17.93 -33.61 -11.14
C ASN A 470 17.77 -34.96 -10.45
N ASP A 471 18.89 -35.67 -10.26
CA ASP A 471 18.94 -36.86 -9.42
C ASP A 471 18.38 -36.51 -8.03
N PHE A 472 17.21 -37.06 -7.74
CA PHE A 472 16.64 -37.11 -6.41
C PHE A 472 17.50 -38.07 -5.57
N THR A 473 18.51 -37.56 -4.88
CA THR A 473 19.00 -38.21 -3.66
C THR A 473 18.22 -37.63 -2.49
N SER A 474 17.09 -38.27 -2.19
CA SER A 474 16.48 -38.20 -0.87
C SER A 474 17.51 -38.73 0.11
N GLU A 475 18.12 -37.86 0.93
CA GLU A 475 18.73 -38.31 2.17
C GLU A 475 17.64 -39.02 3.00
N GLU A 476 17.83 -40.32 3.16
CA GLU A 476 17.03 -41.20 3.99
C GLU A 476 16.93 -40.61 5.39
N GLN A 477 15.71 -40.22 5.79
CA GLN A 477 15.37 -40.14 7.21
C GLN A 477 15.36 -41.57 7.74
N ASP A 478 16.51 -41.96 8.29
CA ASP A 478 16.66 -43.21 9.00
C ASP A 478 15.69 -43.23 10.19
N GLY A 479 14.91 -44.30 10.24
CA GLY A 479 13.89 -44.52 11.25
C GLY A 479 14.54 -44.88 12.59
N GLY A 480 14.21 -44.13 13.63
CA GLY A 480 14.59 -44.45 15.00
C GLY A 480 13.44 -44.14 15.97
N SER A 481 12.54 -45.10 16.13
CA SER A 481 11.64 -45.17 17.29
C SER A 481 12.38 -45.79 18.48
N ALA A 482 12.36 -45.12 19.64
CA ALA A 482 12.35 -45.76 20.97
C ALA A 482 12.20 -44.72 22.10
N GLN A 483 11.09 -44.90 22.84
CA GLN A 483 10.76 -44.50 24.23
C GLN A 483 10.62 -43.02 24.59
#